data_AF-A0A914LTN1-F1
#
_entry.id   AF-A0A914LTN1-F1
#
_cell.length_a   1.000
_cell.length_b   1.000
_cell.length_c   1.000
_cell.angle_alpha   90.00
_cell.angle_beta   90.00
_cell.angle_gamma   90.00
#
_symmetry.space_group_name_H-M   'P 1'
#
loop_
_entity.id
_entity.type
_entity.pdbx_description
1 polymer ?
#
loop_
_entity_poly.entity_id
_entity_poly.type
_entity_poly.pdbx_seq_one_letter_code
_entity_poly.pdbx_strand_id
1 'polypeptide(L)'
;MQMKKLHLYPQVAKTGRSGGIGIAIAIASKILNLTPPSSYAAMGDIWADGTVHKVGGLAAKLEAAAKIGCEFIILPSEMEEEFMKLTKEQQQGLYYFYCVHAVEKFMECEM
;
A
#
# COMPACT_ATOMS: atom_id res chain seq x y z
N MET A 1 -15.54 -10.99 -27.44
CA MET A 1 -14.96 -10.34 -26.25
C MET A 1 -13.79 -9.49 -26.71
N GLN A 2 -13.82 -8.17 -26.51
CA GLN A 2 -12.74 -7.28 -26.95
C GLN A 2 -11.61 -7.31 -25.90
N MET A 3 -10.41 -7.75 -26.28
CA MET A 3 -9.24 -7.74 -25.39
C MET A 3 -8.87 -6.29 -25.06
N LYS A 4 -8.86 -5.96 -23.78
CA LYS A 4 -8.32 -4.69 -23.28
C LYS A 4 -6.87 -4.90 -22.86
N LYS A 5 -5.99 -3.98 -23.25
CA LYS A 5 -4.59 -3.99 -22.80
C LYS A 5 -4.47 -3.14 -21.54
N LEU A 6 -3.74 -3.64 -20.55
CA LEU A 6 -3.35 -2.88 -19.37
C LEU A 6 -1.85 -2.65 -19.39
N HIS A 7 -1.43 -1.40 -19.24
CA HIS A 7 -0.02 -1.02 -19.18
C HIS A 7 0.26 -0.46 -17.78
N LEU A 8 1.29 -1.00 -17.12
CA LEU A 8 1.73 -0.55 -15.79
C LEU A 8 3.02 0.25 -15.93
N TYR A 9 3.05 1.46 -15.38
CA TYR A 9 4.17 2.39 -15.49
C TYR A 9 4.75 2.70 -14.09
N PRO A 10 5.78 1.97 -13.63
CA PRO A 10 6.45 2.30 -12.39
C PRO A 10 7.25 3.60 -12.54
N GLN A 11 7.13 4.53 -11.59
CA GLN A 11 7.90 5.78 -11.60
C GLN A 11 9.40 5.59 -11.30
N VAL A 12 9.74 4.53 -10.57
CA VAL A 12 11.13 4.18 -10.21
C VAL A 12 11.31 2.68 -10.43
N ALA A 13 12.49 2.26 -10.89
CA ALA A 13 12.85 0.86 -10.99
C ALA A 13 12.76 0.19 -9.61
N LYS A 14 11.82 -0.74 -9.45
CA LYS A 14 11.64 -1.51 -8.22
C LYS A 14 12.35 -2.85 -8.36
N THR A 15 13.31 -3.11 -7.48
CA THR A 15 14.10 -4.36 -7.43
C THR A 15 13.54 -5.40 -6.46
N GLY A 16 12.32 -5.18 -5.93
CA GLY A 16 11.72 -6.07 -4.94
C GLY A 16 10.19 -6.13 -5.02
N ARG A 17 9.63 -7.16 -4.39
CA ARG A 17 8.20 -7.50 -4.43
C ARG A 17 7.27 -6.50 -3.72
N SER A 18 7.83 -5.60 -2.91
CA SER A 18 7.08 -4.67 -2.05
C SER A 18 6.18 -3.64 -2.75
N GLY A 19 6.15 -3.62 -4.08
CA GLY A 19 5.22 -2.82 -4.88
C GLY A 19 3.92 -3.55 -5.26
N GLY A 20 3.76 -4.81 -4.85
CA GLY A 20 2.64 -5.67 -5.24
C GLY A 20 1.27 -5.06 -4.91
N ILE A 21 1.09 -4.58 -3.67
CA ILE A 21 -0.17 -3.94 -3.25
C ILE A 21 -0.53 -2.72 -4.09
N GLY A 22 0.45 -1.89 -4.45
CA GLY A 22 0.20 -0.69 -5.28
C GLY A 22 -0.23 -1.03 -6.70
N ILE A 23 0.33 -2.11 -7.27
CA ILE A 23 -0.10 -2.62 -8.58
C ILE A 23 -1.53 -3.16 -8.50
N ALA A 24 -1.83 -3.95 -7.47
CA ALA A 24 -3.16 -4.52 -7.27
C ALA A 24 -4.24 -3.43 -7.12
N ILE A 25 -3.97 -2.40 -6.31
CA ILE A 25 -4.85 -1.24 -6.14
C ILE A 25 -5.03 -0.50 -7.46
N ALA A 26 -3.97 -0.26 -8.23
CA ALA A 26 -4.07 0.43 -9.52
C ALA A 26 -4.92 -0.35 -10.54
N ILE A 27 -4.80 -1.68 -10.56
CA ILE A 27 -5.64 -2.57 -11.39
C ILE A 27 -7.10 -2.49 -10.92
N ALA A 28 -7.36 -2.67 -9.62
CA ALA A 28 -8.69 -2.64 -9.04
C ALA A 28 -9.37 -1.30 -9.29
N SER A 29 -8.67 -0.19 -9.03
CA SER A 29 -9.07 1.18 -9.34
C SER A 29 -9.52 1.33 -10.79
N LYS A 30 -8.75 0.80 -11.75
CA LYS A 30 -9.11 0.89 -13.17
C LYS A 30 -10.32 0.04 -13.56
N ILE A 31 -10.48 -1.13 -12.95
CA ILE A 31 -11.60 -2.04 -13.20
C ILE A 31 -12.90 -1.46 -12.60
N LEU A 32 -12.82 -0.94 -11.38
CA LEU A 32 -13.95 -0.42 -10.62
C LEU A 32 -14.28 1.05 -10.95
N ASN A 33 -13.40 1.72 -11.70
CA ASN A 33 -13.49 3.16 -12.01
C ASN A 33 -13.54 4.04 -10.73
N LEU A 34 -12.65 3.70 -9.79
CA LEU A 34 -12.53 4.32 -8.47
C LEU A 34 -11.11 4.84 -8.29
N THR A 35 -10.92 6.14 -8.01
CA THR A 35 -9.58 6.73 -7.80
C THR A 35 -9.15 6.72 -6.32
N PRO A 36 -8.06 6.04 -5.92
CA PRO A 36 -7.55 6.10 -4.54
C PRO A 36 -7.31 7.55 -4.07
N PRO A 37 -7.68 7.90 -2.82
CA PRO A 37 -7.34 9.21 -2.29
C PRO A 37 -5.82 9.39 -2.16
N SER A 38 -5.30 10.55 -2.52
CA SER A 38 -3.86 10.84 -2.51
C SER A 38 -3.24 10.91 -1.11
N SER A 39 -4.07 11.04 -0.07
CA SER A 39 -3.66 11.04 1.34
C SER A 39 -3.31 9.64 1.86
N TYR A 40 -3.55 8.58 1.09
CA TYR A 40 -3.26 7.20 1.48
C TYR A 40 -2.00 6.65 0.81
N ALA A 41 -1.15 6.03 1.61
CA ALA A 41 -0.08 5.16 1.15
C ALA A 41 -0.39 3.70 1.54
N ALA A 42 0.16 2.75 0.80
CA ALA A 42 0.06 1.34 1.10
C ALA A 42 1.40 0.63 0.89
N MET A 43 1.72 -0.34 1.76
CA MET A 43 2.89 -1.18 1.60
C MET A 43 2.57 -2.65 1.84
N GLY A 44 3.27 -3.52 1.13
CA GLY A 44 3.07 -4.96 1.23
C GLY A 44 3.41 -5.67 -0.06
N ASP A 45 3.78 -6.94 0.07
CA ASP A 45 3.83 -7.86 -1.06
C ASP A 45 2.46 -8.52 -1.21
N ILE A 46 1.95 -8.66 -2.43
CA ILE A 46 0.66 -9.29 -2.68
C ILE A 46 0.88 -10.68 -3.26
N TRP A 47 0.22 -11.69 -2.69
CA TRP A 47 0.30 -13.06 -3.16
C TRP A 47 -0.91 -13.42 -4.04
N ALA A 48 -0.83 -14.56 -4.73
CA ALA A 48 -1.83 -14.97 -5.72
C ALA A 48 -3.22 -15.24 -5.12
N ASP A 49 -3.28 -15.57 -3.82
CA ASP A 49 -4.51 -15.73 -3.04
C ASP A 49 -5.09 -14.37 -2.57
N GLY A 50 -4.46 -13.26 -2.92
CA GLY A 50 -4.89 -11.90 -2.57
C GLY A 50 -4.41 -11.42 -1.20
N THR A 51 -3.65 -12.25 -0.47
CA THR A 51 -3.11 -11.88 0.84
C THR A 51 -1.94 -10.91 0.72
N VAL A 52 -1.75 -10.11 1.77
CA VAL A 52 -0.72 -9.07 1.87
C VAL A 52 0.29 -9.44 2.95
N HIS A 53 1.56 -9.53 2.56
CA HIS A 53 2.65 -9.94 3.45
C HIS A 53 3.64 -8.83 3.73
N LYS A 54 4.39 -9.02 4.82
CA LYS A 54 5.39 -8.05 5.29
C LYS A 54 6.49 -7.78 4.25
N VAL A 55 7.03 -6.58 4.31
CA VAL A 55 8.12 -6.08 3.47
C VAL A 55 9.15 -5.37 4.33
N GLY A 56 10.42 -5.41 3.96
CA GLY A 56 11.45 -4.69 4.72
C GLY A 56 11.37 -3.17 4.58
N GLY A 57 12.04 -2.47 5.51
CA GLY A 57 12.25 -1.03 5.45
C GLY A 57 11.06 -0.19 5.91
N LEU A 58 10.35 -0.61 6.97
CA LEU A 58 9.16 0.07 7.47
C LEU A 58 9.42 1.55 7.78
N ALA A 59 10.39 1.87 8.64
CA ALA A 59 10.66 3.25 9.05
C ALA A 59 10.98 4.19 7.87
N ALA A 60 11.86 3.76 6.95
CA ALA A 60 12.22 4.57 5.77
C ALA A 60 11.01 4.80 4.83
N LYS A 61 10.07 3.85 4.76
CA LYS A 61 8.86 3.97 3.96
C LYS A 61 7.80 4.86 4.63
N LEU A 62 7.70 4.83 5.96
CA LEU A 62 6.85 5.77 6.70
C LEU A 62 7.35 7.21 6.51
N GLU A 63 8.66 7.42 6.62
CA GLU A 63 9.29 8.72 6.35
C GLU A 63 9.03 9.18 4.91
N ALA A 64 9.16 8.29 3.93
CA ALA A 64 8.87 8.62 2.53
C ALA A 64 7.39 8.99 2.32
N ALA A 65 6.46 8.26 2.95
CA ALA A 65 5.03 8.53 2.86
C ALA A 65 4.67 9.88 3.49
N ALA A 66 5.21 10.18 4.67
CA ALA A 66 5.01 11.47 5.33
C ALA A 66 5.60 12.63 4.50
N LYS A 67 6.78 12.46 3.91
CA LYS A 67 7.43 13.47 3.06
C LYS A 67 6.62 13.86 1.82
N ILE A 68 5.83 12.94 1.28
CA ILE A 68 4.96 13.21 0.12
C ILE A 68 3.55 13.69 0.53
N GLY A 69 3.32 13.90 1.83
CA GLY A 69 2.06 14.44 2.35
C GLY A 69 0.95 13.41 2.54
N CYS A 70 1.28 12.11 2.67
CA CYS A 70 0.27 11.14 3.09
C CYS A 70 -0.10 11.33 4.56
N GLU A 71 -1.36 11.06 4.88
CA GLU A 71 -1.93 11.10 6.22
C GLU A 71 -2.17 9.69 6.76
N PHE A 72 -2.45 8.75 5.86
CA PHE A 72 -2.81 7.38 6.19
C PHE A 72 -1.84 6.38 5.57
N ILE A 73 -1.48 5.33 6.30
CA ILE A 73 -0.67 4.20 5.83
C ILE A 73 -1.39 2.87 6.05
N ILE A 74 -1.54 2.09 4.97
CA ILE A 74 -2.01 0.71 5.03
C ILE A 74 -0.81 -0.23 5.15
N LEU A 75 -0.82 -1.04 6.20
CA LEU A 75 0.24 -1.97 6.56
C LEU A 75 -0.27 -3.42 6.47
N PRO A 76 0.58 -4.40 6.13
CA PRO A 76 0.29 -5.81 6.33
C PRO A 76 0.09 -6.08 7.83
N SER A 77 -0.87 -6.94 8.18
CA SER A 77 -1.14 -7.26 9.59
C SER A 77 0.08 -7.85 10.31
N GLU A 78 0.93 -8.57 9.58
CA GLU A 78 2.20 -9.11 10.08
C GLU A 78 3.21 -8.04 10.55
N MET A 79 3.02 -6.77 10.18
CA MET A 79 3.91 -5.66 10.58
C MET A 79 3.55 -5.06 11.94
N GLU A 80 2.46 -5.48 12.58
CA GLU A 80 2.01 -4.86 13.84
C GLU A 80 3.11 -4.83 14.91
N GLU A 81 3.74 -5.97 15.18
CA GLU A 81 4.82 -6.04 16.16
C GLU A 81 6.04 -5.17 15.81
N GLU A 82 6.38 -5.06 14.53
CA GLU A 82 7.49 -4.21 14.06
C GLU A 82 7.15 -2.73 14.19
N PHE A 83 5.92 -2.35 13.81
CA PHE A 83 5.41 -0.98 13.89
C PHE A 83 5.31 -0.48 15.33
N MET A 84 4.85 -1.33 16.25
CA MET A 84 4.71 -0.99 17.67
C MET A 84 6.05 -0.80 18.39
N LYS A 85 7.15 -1.29 17.82
CA LYS A 85 8.52 -1.08 18.33
C LYS A 85 9.13 0.25 17.87
N LEU A 86 8.50 0.95 16.92
CA LEU A 86 8.99 2.22 16.42
C LEU A 86 8.77 3.35 17.44
N THR A 87 9.68 4.32 17.44
CA THR A 87 9.48 5.56 18.19
C THR A 87 8.37 6.41 17.55
N LYS A 88 7.81 7.34 18.32
CA LYS A 88 6.81 8.30 17.79
C LYS A 88 7.34 9.08 16.59
N GLU A 89 8.63 9.43 16.61
CA GLU A 89 9.30 10.10 15.50
C GLU A 89 9.33 9.20 14.26
N GLN A 90 9.68 7.92 14.42
CA GLN A 90 9.71 6.96 13.30
C GLN A 90 8.32 6.64 12.71
N GLN A 91 7.25 6.79 13.50
CA GLN A 91 5.87 6.64 13.01
C GLN A 91 5.39 7.83 12.18
N GLN A 92 6.10 8.98 12.25
CA GLN A 92 5.85 10.18 11.43
C GLN A 92 4.43 10.77 11.59
N GLY A 93 3.71 10.42 12.65
CA GLY A 93 2.34 10.92 12.90
C GLY A 93 1.29 10.41 11.92
N LEU A 94 1.60 9.40 11.10
CA LEU A 94 0.65 8.81 10.16
C LEU A 94 -0.42 8.02 10.91
N TYR A 95 -1.67 8.17 10.50
CA TYR A 95 -2.73 7.23 10.85
C TYR A 95 -2.48 5.91 10.14
N TYR A 96 -2.75 4.78 10.79
CA TYR A 96 -2.42 3.48 10.23
C TYR A 96 -3.59 2.50 10.31
N PHE A 97 -3.63 1.61 9.33
CA PHE A 97 -4.56 0.49 9.28
C PHE A 97 -3.80 -0.78 8.92
N TYR A 98 -4.16 -1.89 9.57
CA TYR A 98 -3.69 -3.21 9.16
C TYR A 98 -4.63 -3.83 8.13
N CYS A 99 -4.07 -4.61 7.21
CA CYS A 99 -4.82 -5.37 6.23
C CYS A 99 -4.28 -6.81 6.10
N VAL A 100 -5.18 -7.72 5.74
CA VAL A 100 -4.82 -9.08 5.29
C VAL A 100 -5.01 -9.18 3.79
N HIS A 101 -6.07 -8.54 3.24
CA HIS A 101 -6.34 -8.46 1.82
C HIS A 101 -6.31 -7.01 1.33
N ALA A 102 -5.56 -6.77 0.25
CA ALA A 102 -5.30 -5.43 -0.27
C ALA A 102 -6.55 -4.70 -0.77
N VAL A 103 -7.39 -5.42 -1.53
CA VAL A 103 -8.52 -4.82 -2.25
C VAL A 103 -9.67 -4.48 -1.32
N GLU A 104 -9.95 -5.34 -0.34
CA GLU A 104 -11.00 -5.12 0.66
C GLU A 104 -10.75 -3.83 1.43
N LYS A 105 -9.52 -3.66 1.96
CA LYS A 105 -9.18 -2.46 2.73
C LYS A 105 -9.14 -1.18 1.88
N PHE A 106 -8.77 -1.29 0.61
CA PHE A 106 -8.85 -0.19 -0.34
C PHE A 106 -10.29 0.31 -0.52
N MET A 107 -11.28 -0.59 -0.60
CA MET A 107 -12.69 -0.23 -0.76
C MET A 107 -13.30 0.42 0.49
N GLU A 108 -12.71 0.20 1.67
CA GLU A 108 -13.14 0.79 2.93
C GLU A 108 -12.58 2.20 3.17
N CYS A 109 -11.52 2.60 2.44
CA CYS A 109 -11.03 3.96 2.53
C CYS A 109 -12.11 4.87 1.94
N GLU A 110 -12.66 5.81 2.72
CA GLU A 110 -13.70 6.71 2.22
C GLU A 110 -13.19 7.45 0.99
N MET A 111 -13.86 7.19 -0.15
CA MET A 111 -13.55 7.72 -1.47
C MET A 111 -14.53 8.82 -1.86
#